data_AF-A0A102D7E6-F1
#
_entry.id   AF-A0A102D7E6-F1
#
_cell.length_a   1.000
_cell.length_b   1.000
_cell.length_c   1.000
_cell.angle_alpha   90.00
_cell.angle_beta   90.00
_cell.angle_gamma   90.00
#
_symmetry.space_group_name_H-M   'P 1'
#
loop_
_entity.id
_entity.type
_entity.pdbx_description
1 polymer ?
#
loop_
_entity_poly.entity_id
_entity_poly.type
_entity_poly.pdbx_seq_one_letter_code
_entity_poly.pdbx_strand_id
1 'polypeptide(L)'
;MLAGCGHSAPRQIHARGTPVLRAIYRDGTHHLLVALADGPHGLPPGDCAAPLLIDDASDGVRQITHAEAVDWMKRMQLSGAVRGTCP
;
A
#
# COMPACT_ATOMS: atom_id res chain seq x y z
N MET A 1 10.90 -17.35 26.07
CA MET A 1 11.43 -17.53 24.71
C MET A 1 10.25 -17.86 23.81
N LEU A 2 9.79 -16.91 23.00
CA LEU A 2 8.68 -17.12 22.06
C LEU A 2 9.29 -17.29 20.66
N ALA A 3 9.37 -18.54 20.22
CA ALA A 3 9.71 -18.92 18.86
C ALA A 3 8.49 -18.71 17.96
N GLY A 4 8.70 -18.13 16.78
CA GLY A 4 7.65 -17.98 15.78
C GLY A 4 8.06 -17.22 14.52
N CYS A 5 9.32 -17.28 14.09
CA CYS A 5 9.68 -16.88 12.72
C CYS A 5 9.26 -18.01 11.78
N GLY A 6 8.11 -17.85 11.11
CA GLY A 6 7.55 -18.93 10.30
C GLY A 6 6.43 -18.47 9.37
N HIS A 7 6.60 -17.34 8.69
CA HIS A 7 5.90 -17.07 7.44
C HIS A 7 6.90 -16.48 6.46
N SER A 8 7.58 -17.35 5.74
CA SER A 8 8.25 -16.95 4.51
C SER A 8 7.17 -16.44 3.56
N ALA A 9 7.04 -15.11 3.47
CA ALA A 9 6.23 -14.47 2.46
C ALA A 9 6.60 -15.08 1.10
N PRO A 10 5.63 -15.42 0.24
CA PRO A 10 5.92 -16.02 -1.05
C PRO A 10 6.90 -15.10 -1.78
N ARG A 11 8.10 -15.62 -2.09
CA ARG A 11 9.03 -14.97 -3.01
C ARG A 11 8.34 -14.93 -4.36
N GLN A 12 7.66 -13.83 -4.65
CA GLN A 12 7.18 -13.54 -5.99
C GLN A 12 8.39 -13.54 -6.91
N ILE A 13 8.45 -14.54 -7.78
CA ILE A 13 9.35 -14.56 -8.92
C ILE A 13 9.02 -13.29 -9.70
N HIS A 14 9.94 -12.32 -9.71
CA HIS A 14 9.79 -11.08 -10.46
C HIS A 14 9.65 -11.44 -11.94
N ALA A 15 8.41 -11.50 -12.44
CA ALA A 15 8.15 -11.13 -13.82
C ALA A 15 8.82 -9.75 -14.03
N ARG A 16 9.47 -9.54 -15.18
CA ARG A 16 10.18 -8.30 -15.53
C ARG A 16 9.22 -7.10 -15.58
N GLY A 17 8.71 -6.67 -14.44
CA GLY A 17 7.83 -5.53 -14.26
C GLY A 17 8.65 -4.32 -13.84
N THR A 18 8.19 -3.14 -14.25
CA THR A 18 8.77 -1.87 -13.80
C THR A 18 8.69 -1.81 -12.27
N PRO A 19 9.80 -1.57 -11.56
CA PRO A 19 9.75 -1.36 -10.12
C PRO A 19 8.85 -0.15 -9.81
N VAL A 20 8.00 -0.28 -8.79
CA VAL A 20 7.15 0.81 -8.30
C VAL A 20 7.45 1.05 -6.83
N LEU A 21 7.57 2.32 -6.46
CA LEU A 21 7.57 2.70 -5.05
C LEU A 21 6.14 2.63 -4.52
N ARG A 22 5.96 2.20 -3.27
CA ARG A 22 4.66 2.20 -2.61
C ARG A 22 4.75 2.96 -1.29
N ALA A 23 3.80 3.86 -1.06
CA ALA A 23 3.59 4.49 0.23
C ALA A 23 2.46 3.77 0.96
N ILE A 24 2.62 3.65 2.28
CA ILE A 24 1.57 3.18 3.17
C ILE A 24 1.19 4.33 4.10
N TYR A 25 -0.09 4.70 4.10
CA TYR A 25 -0.71 5.58 5.08
C TYR A 25 -1.51 4.69 6.05
N ARG A 26 -1.43 5.01 7.34
CA ARG A 26 -2.08 4.22 8.40
C ARG A 26 -2.82 5.14 9.35
N ASP A 27 -4.05 4.79 9.68
CA ASP A 27 -4.75 5.32 10.85
C ASP A 27 -5.08 4.19 11.83
N GLY A 28 -5.98 4.44 12.79
CA GLY A 28 -6.31 3.46 13.82
C GLY A 28 -7.10 2.24 13.33
N THR A 29 -7.62 2.23 12.10
CA THR A 29 -8.48 1.16 11.58
C THR A 29 -8.23 0.78 10.11
N HIS A 30 -7.51 1.61 9.36
CA HIS A 30 -7.30 1.39 7.93
C HIS A 30 -5.84 1.59 7.52
N HIS A 31 -5.45 0.82 6.52
CA HIS A 31 -4.22 1.01 5.77
C HIS A 31 -4.54 1.37 4.32
N LEU A 32 -3.94 2.45 3.83
CA LEU A 32 -4.03 2.84 2.43
C LEU A 32 -2.67 2.66 1.76
N LEU A 33 -2.63 1.84 0.71
CA LEU A 33 -1.46 1.65 -0.13
C LEU A 33 -1.62 2.43 -1.43
N VAL A 34 -0.63 3.27 -1.74
CA VAL A 34 -0.60 4.07 -2.98
C VAL A 34 0.73 3.85 -3.68
N ALA A 35 0.69 3.53 -4.98
CA ALA A 35 1.89 3.47 -5.80
C ALA A 35 2.37 4.89 -6.12
N LEU A 36 3.67 5.11 -6.01
CA LEU A 36 4.38 6.35 -6.33
C LEU A 36 5.22 6.11 -7.58
N ALA A 37 5.26 7.12 -8.46
CA ALA A 37 6.22 7.13 -9.55
C ALA A 37 7.64 7.23 -8.97
N ASP A 38 8.59 6.48 -9.55
CA ASP A 38 10.00 6.54 -9.17
C ASP A 38 10.81 7.19 -10.30
N GLY A 39 11.17 8.45 -10.10
CA GLY A 39 11.96 9.23 -11.06
C GLY A 39 11.23 9.48 -12.40
N PRO A 40 11.93 9.40 -13.56
CA PRO A 40 11.36 9.72 -14.87
C PRO A 40 10.38 8.63 -15.37
N HIS A 41 10.30 7.50 -14.69
CA HIS A 41 9.40 6.41 -15.03
C HIS A 41 8.07 6.60 -14.31
N GLY A 42 7.01 6.87 -15.07
CA GLY A 42 5.65 6.94 -14.56
C GLY A 42 5.15 5.59 -14.03
N LEU A 43 3.98 5.60 -13.40
CA LEU A 43 3.33 4.37 -12.94
C LEU A 43 2.92 3.48 -14.14
N PRO A 44 3.18 2.17 -14.11
CA PRO A 44 2.70 1.26 -15.13
C PRO A 44 1.16 1.25 -15.14
N PRO A 45 0.52 1.22 -16.32
CA PRO A 45 -0.93 1.14 -16.40
C PRO A 45 -1.43 -0.22 -15.90
N GLY A 46 -2.63 -0.22 -15.29
CA GLY A 46 -3.32 -1.43 -14.84
C GLY A 46 -3.33 -1.62 -13.32
N ASP A 47 -3.79 -2.79 -12.89
CA ASP A 47 -4.12 -3.08 -11.49
C ASP A 47 -2.92 -3.04 -10.54
N CYS A 48 -1.70 -3.21 -11.06
CA CYS A 48 -0.48 -3.18 -10.27
C CYS A 48 -0.17 -1.80 -9.64
N ALA A 49 -0.73 -0.71 -10.19
CA ALA A 49 -0.56 0.65 -9.66
C ALA A 49 -1.83 1.19 -8.98
N ALA A 50 -2.92 0.40 -8.97
CA ALA A 50 -4.17 0.85 -8.39
C ALA A 50 -4.05 0.97 -6.85
N PRO A 51 -4.59 2.04 -6.26
CA PRO A 51 -4.61 2.19 -4.80
C PRO A 51 -5.44 1.08 -4.14
N LEU A 52 -5.00 0.63 -2.97
CA LEU A 52 -5.68 -0.38 -2.17
C LEU A 52 -6.01 0.19 -0.79
N LEU A 53 -7.23 -0.05 -0.34
CA LEU A 53 -7.67 0.17 1.03
C LEU A 53 -7.76 -1.19 1.74
N ILE A 54 -7.16 -1.27 2.91
CA ILE A 54 -7.22 -2.41 3.81
C ILE A 54 -7.94 -1.95 5.07
N ASP A 55 -8.98 -2.66 5.45
CA ASP A 55 -9.69 -2.47 6.73
C ASP A 55 -9.21 -3.55 7.71
N ASP A 56 -8.53 -3.14 8.77
CA ASP A 56 -7.94 -4.04 9.76
C ASP A 56 -9.02 -4.78 10.58
N ALA A 57 -10.22 -4.21 10.72
CA ALA A 57 -11.29 -4.84 11.50
C ALA A 57 -11.92 -6.03 10.77
N SER A 58 -11.96 -5.97 9.43
CA SER A 58 -12.58 -6.99 8.59
C SER A 58 -11.57 -7.86 7.83
N ASP A 59 -10.27 -7.54 7.91
CA ASP A 59 -9.20 -8.06 7.04
C ASP A 59 -9.55 -7.91 5.54
N GLY A 60 -10.36 -6.89 5.24
CA GLY A 60 -10.92 -6.64 3.93
C GLY A 60 -9.98 -5.82 3.06
N VAL A 61 -9.64 -6.33 1.87
CA VAL A 61 -8.82 -5.60 0.88
C VAL A 61 -9.69 -5.19 -0.31
N ARG A 62 -9.70 -3.90 -0.63
CA ARG A 62 -10.45 -3.35 -1.77
C ARG A 62 -9.57 -2.45 -2.62
N GLN A 63 -9.61 -2.67 -3.94
CA GLN A 63 -9.09 -1.72 -4.92
C GLN A 63 -10.00 -0.50 -4.98
N ILE A 64 -9.42 0.69 -4.86
CA ILE A 64 -10.14 1.95 -4.89
C ILE A 64 -9.64 2.83 -6.02
N THR A 65 -10.47 3.78 -6.43
CA THR A 65 -10.09 4.77 -7.44
C THR A 65 -9.03 5.73 -6.89
N HIS A 66 -8.34 6.43 -7.79
CA HIS A 66 -7.38 7.46 -7.40
C HIS A 66 -8.05 8.61 -6.63
N ALA A 67 -9.28 8.98 -7.00
CA ALA A 67 -10.05 10.00 -6.29
C ALA A 67 -10.36 9.58 -4.85
N GLU A 68 -10.85 8.35 -4.64
CA GLU A 68 -11.07 7.79 -3.29
C GLU A 68 -9.77 7.77 -2.48
N ALA A 69 -8.64 7.42 -3.10
CA ALA A 69 -7.34 7.39 -2.43
C ALA A 69 -6.92 8.78 -1.94
N VAL A 70 -7.14 9.83 -2.73
CA VAL A 70 -6.86 11.22 -2.33
C VAL A 70 -7.70 11.62 -1.11
N ASP A 71 -8.98 11.25 -1.07
CA ASP A 71 -9.85 11.56 0.06
C ASP A 71 -9.48 10.76 1.32
N TRP A 72 -9.06 9.50 1.17
CA TRP A 72 -8.49 8.73 2.27
C TRP A 72 -7.19 9.32 2.80
N MET A 73 -6.25 9.71 1.94
CA MET A 73 -5.00 10.35 2.36
C MET A 73 -5.27 11.61 3.18
N LYS A 74 -6.17 12.49 2.71
CA LYS A 74 -6.53 13.72 3.45
C LYS A 74 -7.11 13.39 4.82
N ARG A 75 -8.03 12.43 4.91
CA ARG A 75 -8.62 12.00 6.18
C ARG A 75 -7.58 11.43 7.14
N MET A 76 -6.71 10.56 6.64
CA MET A 76 -5.64 9.92 7.43
C MET A 76 -4.61 10.95 7.92
N GLN A 77 -4.24 11.93 7.10
CA GLN A 77 -3.33 12.99 7.52
C GLN A 77 -3.91 13.84 8.67
N LEU A 78 -5.22 14.09 8.67
CA LEU A 78 -5.90 14.80 9.75
C LEU A 78 -5.95 13.97 11.05
N SER A 79 -5.91 12.64 10.97
CA SER A 79 -5.85 11.74 12.13
C SER A 79 -4.42 11.43 12.61
N GLY A 80 -3.41 12.10 12.05
CA GLY A 80 -2.00 11.93 12.44
C GLY A 80 -1.28 10.77 11.76
N ALA A 81 -1.81 10.27 10.63
CA ALA A 81 -1.14 9.24 9.86
C ALA A 81 0.24 9.68 9.39
N VAL A 82 1.22 8.81 9.63
CA VAL A 82 2.62 8.98 9.20
C VAL A 82 2.92 8.06 8.02
N ARG A 83 3.75 8.55 7.09
CA ARG A 83 4.23 7.75 5.96
C ARG A 83 5.07 6.58 6.49
N GLY A 84 4.63 5.36 6.24
CA GLY A 84 5.42 4.16 6.54
C GLY A 84 6.54 3.94 5.52
N THR A 85 7.64 3.32 5.96
CA THR A 85 8.68 2.76 5.08
C THR A 85 8.43 1.27 4.89
N CYS A 86 8.54 0.77 3.66
CA CYS A 86 8.65 -0.66 3.41
C CYS A 86 10.14 -1.05 3.45
N PRO A 87 10.54 -2.09 4.23
CA PRO A 87 11.90 -2.62 4.23
C PRO A 87 12.25 -3.32 2.91
#